data_AF-L9VL30-F1
#
_entry.id   AF-L9VL30-F1
#
_cell.length_a   1.000
_cell.length_b   1.000
_cell.length_c   1.000
_cell.angle_alpha   90.00
_cell.angle_beta   90.00
_cell.angle_gamma   90.00
#
_symmetry.space_group_name_H-M   'P 1'
#
loop_
_entity.id
_entity.type
_entity.pdbx_description
1 polymer ?
#
loop_
_entity_poly.entity_id
_entity_poly.type
_entity_poly.pdbx_seq_one_letter_code
_entity_poly.pdbx_strand_id
1 'polypeptide(L)'
;MRSTRLQRQIDDLVAQGWKIEDEDRDRVVMVDREFGSVGSHILVAILTVWWTMGIGNVLWGAYNYVSNSRRQVLWEETTGCPSCGADVSVDAAYCRSCGEDLEARMDRAAGAGDTMPCPECDAVVAEGSRYCRSCGTKLADAMGTAS
;
A
#
# COMPACT_ATOMS: atom_id res chain seq x y z
N MET A 1 -11.52 0.50 14.18
CA MET A 1 -10.99 -0.71 13.55
C MET A 1 -10.13 -0.23 12.40
N ARG A 2 -8.90 -0.75 12.32
CA ARG A 2 -7.99 -0.46 11.24
C ARG A 2 -8.40 -1.22 9.98
N SER A 3 -8.05 -0.71 8.81
CA SER A 3 -8.14 -1.49 7.56
C SER A 3 -7.26 -2.74 7.64
N THR A 4 -7.65 -3.78 6.92
CA THR A 4 -6.87 -5.01 6.84
C THR A 4 -5.53 -4.79 6.15
N ARG A 5 -5.48 -3.86 5.18
CA ARG A 5 -4.24 -3.43 4.54
C ARG A 5 -3.25 -2.84 5.54
N LEU A 6 -3.70 -1.88 6.37
CA LEU A 6 -2.86 -1.26 7.39
C LEU A 6 -2.36 -2.30 8.41
N GLN A 7 -3.24 -3.20 8.85
CA GLN A 7 -2.88 -4.26 9.79
C GLN A 7 -1.78 -5.19 9.23
N ARG A 8 -1.93 -5.68 7.99
CA ARG A 8 -0.90 -6.52 7.36
C ARG A 8 0.44 -5.79 7.25
N GLN A 9 0.41 -4.50 6.91
CA GLN A 9 1.64 -3.71 6.80
C GLN A 9 2.34 -3.54 8.15
N ILE A 10 1.58 -3.32 9.22
CA ILE A 10 2.12 -3.28 10.58
C ILE A 10 2.74 -4.63 10.94
N ASP A 11 2.02 -5.74 10.70
CA ASP A 11 2.47 -7.09 11.02
C ASP A 11 3.77 -7.45 10.30
N ASP A 12 3.87 -7.15 9.00
CA ASP A 12 5.08 -7.36 8.20
C ASP A 12 6.28 -6.57 8.76
N LEU A 13 6.05 -5.35 9.21
CA LEU A 13 7.11 -4.50 9.76
C LEU A 13 7.54 -4.96 11.16
N VAL A 14 6.58 -5.38 11.99
CA VAL A 14 6.89 -6.01 13.29
C VAL A 14 7.69 -7.29 13.07
N ALA A 15 7.34 -8.11 12.08
CA ALA A 15 8.10 -9.31 11.73
C ALA A 15 9.53 -9.01 11.26
N GLN A 16 9.74 -7.85 10.62
CA GLN A 16 11.06 -7.33 10.24
C GLN A 16 11.84 -6.72 11.41
N GLY A 17 11.27 -6.65 12.62
CA GLY A 17 11.92 -6.12 13.81
C GLY A 17 11.66 -4.63 14.10
N TRP A 18 10.78 -3.98 13.34
CA TRP A 18 10.36 -2.61 13.60
C TRP A 18 9.56 -2.53 14.90
N LYS A 19 9.69 -1.41 15.61
CA LYS A 19 8.95 -1.15 16.85
C LYS A 19 7.96 0.00 16.65
N ILE A 20 6.78 -0.12 17.26
CA ILE A 20 5.78 0.95 17.29
C ILE A 20 6.25 2.00 18.31
N GLU A 21 6.39 3.25 17.86
CA GLU A 21 6.77 4.38 18.72
C GLU A 21 5.54 5.15 19.21
N ASP A 22 4.59 5.39 18.31
CA ASP A 22 3.37 6.14 18.58
C ASP A 22 2.20 5.51 17.84
N GLU A 23 1.07 5.39 18.53
CA GLU A 23 -0.12 4.73 18.03
C GLU A 23 -1.33 5.66 18.10
N ASP A 24 -1.70 6.22 16.95
CA ASP A 24 -2.88 7.06 16.80
C ASP A 24 -4.00 6.31 16.07
N ARG A 25 -5.18 6.92 16.03
CA ARG A 25 -6.36 6.35 15.35
C ARG A 25 -6.16 6.22 13.84
N ASP A 26 -5.56 7.23 13.23
CA ASP A 26 -5.47 7.36 11.77
C ASP A 26 -4.05 7.12 11.24
N ARG A 27 -3.07 6.95 12.14
CA ARG A 27 -1.68 6.68 11.76
C ARG A 27 -0.94 5.87 12.82
N VAL A 28 0.05 5.11 12.38
CA VAL A 28 0.98 4.39 13.24
C VAL A 28 2.40 4.78 12.88
N VAL A 29 3.16 5.22 13.87
CA VAL A 29 4.57 5.55 13.71
C VAL A 29 5.40 4.34 14.07
N MET A 30 6.20 3.87 13.13
CA MET A 30 7.12 2.76 13.32
C MET A 30 8.56 3.24 13.18
N VAL A 31 9.44 2.72 14.03
CA VAL A 31 10.86 3.03 14.04
C VAL A 31 11.67 1.76 14.08
N ASP A 32 12.68 1.71 13.21
CA ASP A 32 13.73 0.70 13.20
C ASP A 32 15.04 1.35 13.65
N ARG A 33 15.67 0.72 14.66
CA ARG A 33 16.91 1.21 15.29
C ARG A 33 17.96 0.14 15.12
N GLU A 34 18.70 0.21 14.03
CA GLU A 34 19.88 -0.63 13.82
C GLU A 34 21.07 -0.08 14.63
N PHE A 35 21.61 -0.89 15.52
CA PHE A 35 22.80 -0.53 16.28
C PHE A 35 24.09 -0.66 15.47
N GLY A 36 24.04 -1.08 14.19
CA GLY A 36 25.21 -1.43 13.38
C GLY A 36 25.72 -2.85 13.64
N SER A 37 26.59 -3.38 12.77
CA SER A 37 27.06 -4.77 12.90
C SER A 37 28.08 -4.93 14.03
N VAL A 38 28.09 -6.09 14.67
CA VAL A 38 29.09 -6.41 15.71
C VAL A 38 30.52 -6.28 15.16
N GLY A 39 30.72 -6.64 13.88
CA GLY A 39 32.00 -6.47 13.20
C GLY A 39 32.40 -5.00 13.01
N SER A 40 31.48 -4.10 12.67
CA SER A 40 31.81 -2.68 12.57
C SER A 40 32.18 -2.10 13.93
N HIS A 41 31.48 -2.49 15.00
CA HIS A 41 31.86 -2.09 16.36
C HIS A 41 33.25 -2.59 16.78
N ILE A 42 33.60 -3.84 16.44
CA ILE A 42 34.92 -4.40 16.72
C ILE A 42 36.02 -3.67 15.92
N LEU A 43 35.79 -3.42 14.63
CA LEU A 43 36.76 -2.73 13.78
C LEU A 43 37.01 -1.29 14.24
N VAL A 44 35.95 -0.53 14.54
CA VAL A 44 36.11 0.83 15.06
C VAL A 44 36.77 0.79 16.44
N ALA A 45 36.45 -0.17 17.31
CA ALA A 45 37.17 -0.36 18.58
C ALA A 45 38.68 -0.59 18.36
N ILE A 46 39.07 -1.50 17.48
CA ILE A 46 40.49 -1.77 17.19
C ILE A 46 41.20 -0.52 16.64
N LEU A 47 40.55 0.21 15.71
CA LEU A 47 41.16 1.36 15.05
C LEU A 47 41.19 2.63 15.93
N THR A 48 40.23 2.81 16.84
CA THR A 48 40.06 4.06 17.61
C THR A 48 40.48 3.97 19.08
N VAL A 49 40.60 2.76 19.65
CA VAL A 49 41.11 2.55 21.02
C VAL A 49 42.57 3.00 21.15
N TRP A 50 43.39 2.84 20.10
CA TRP A 50 44.81 3.18 20.15
C TRP A 50 45.13 4.67 19.91
N TRP A 51 44.29 5.42 19.17
CA TRP A 51 44.61 6.80 18.78
C TRP A 51 43.68 7.88 19.40
N THR A 52 42.54 7.50 20.01
CA THR A 52 41.57 8.47 20.57
C THR A 52 41.09 8.16 21.98
N MET A 53 41.70 7.18 22.67
CA MET A 53 41.20 6.66 23.96
C MET A 53 39.71 6.27 23.92
N GLY A 54 39.20 5.84 22.76
CA GLY A 54 37.80 5.41 22.59
C GLY A 54 36.77 6.54 22.38
N ILE A 55 37.14 7.82 22.47
CA ILE A 55 36.21 8.95 22.23
C ILE A 55 35.71 8.93 20.78
N GLY A 56 36.57 8.62 19.82
CA GLY A 56 36.18 8.48 18.41
C GLY A 56 35.15 7.37 18.21
N ASN A 57 35.24 6.28 18.99
CA ASN A 57 34.30 5.17 18.93
C ASN A 57 32.92 5.55 19.46
N VAL A 58 32.88 6.29 20.58
CA VAL A 58 31.63 6.78 21.17
C VAL A 58 30.93 7.77 20.25
N LEU A 59 31.68 8.72 19.67
CA LEU A 59 31.14 9.70 18.73
C LEU A 59 30.65 9.03 17.43
N TRP A 60 31.41 8.08 16.88
CA TRP A 60 31.01 7.34 15.68
C TRP A 60 29.80 6.44 15.96
N GLY A 61 29.77 5.73 17.09
CA GLY A 61 28.64 4.91 17.50
C GLY A 61 27.37 5.74 17.71
N ALA A 62 27.48 6.90 18.36
CA ALA A 62 26.38 7.85 18.50
C ALA A 62 25.92 8.40 17.14
N TYR A 63 26.86 8.80 16.28
CA TYR A 63 26.54 9.26 14.93
C TYR A 63 25.82 8.19 14.13
N ASN A 64 26.34 6.96 14.07
CA ASN A 64 25.79 5.86 13.29
C ASN A 64 24.42 5.40 13.83
N TYR A 65 24.23 5.42 15.15
CA TYR A 65 22.95 5.09 15.79
C TYR A 65 21.86 6.12 15.44
N VAL A 66 22.20 7.41 15.47
CA VAL A 66 21.25 8.47 15.14
C VAL A 66 21.01 8.53 13.62
N SER A 67 22.05 8.36 12.81
CA SER A 67 21.98 8.52 11.34
C SER A 67 21.30 7.36 10.63
N ASN A 68 21.35 6.13 11.15
CA ASN A 68 20.68 4.96 10.54
C ASN A 68 19.31 4.65 11.16
N SER A 69 18.75 5.54 11.98
CA SER A 69 17.38 5.36 12.47
C SER A 69 16.39 5.60 11.33
N ARG A 70 15.62 4.58 10.96
CA ARG A 70 14.56 4.71 9.95
C ARG A 70 13.24 4.90 10.68
N ARG A 71 12.51 5.95 10.33
CA ARG A 71 11.18 6.27 10.86
C ARG A 71 10.20 6.34 9.71
N GLN A 72 9.10 5.61 9.82
CA GLN A 72 8.04 5.58 8.81
C GLN A 72 6.67 5.68 9.46
N VAL A 73 5.77 6.40 8.80
CA VAL A 73 4.41 6.66 9.26
C VAL A 73 3.46 5.92 8.33
N LEU A 74 2.71 4.99 8.89
CA LEU A 74 1.66 4.26 8.17
C LEU A 74 0.35 4.97 8.41
N TRP A 75 -0.39 5.26 7.34
CA TRP A 75 -1.66 5.98 7.39
C TRP A 75 -2.83 5.02 7.16
N GLU A 76 -3.95 5.29 7.81
CA GLU A 76 -5.22 4.64 7.50
C GLU A 76 -5.71 5.10 6.12
N GLU A 77 -6.04 4.16 5.25
CA GLU A 77 -6.55 4.47 3.92
C GLU A 77 -8.08 4.50 3.95
N THR A 78 -8.64 5.69 3.68
CA THR A 78 -10.08 5.93 3.62
C THR A 78 -10.51 6.40 2.24
N THR A 79 -11.75 6.08 1.89
CA THR A 79 -12.42 6.53 0.67
C THR A 79 -13.82 7.02 1.00
N GLY A 80 -14.40 7.84 0.12
CA GLY A 80 -15.77 8.31 0.29
C GLY A 80 -16.79 7.23 -0.07
N CYS A 81 -17.79 7.02 0.79
CA CYS A 81 -18.92 6.15 0.48
C CYS A 81 -19.65 6.68 -0.77
N PRO A 82 -19.89 5.87 -1.80
CA PRO A 82 -20.52 6.33 -3.04
C PRO A 82 -22.01 6.70 -2.88
N SER A 83 -22.67 6.20 -1.83
CA SER A 83 -24.10 6.46 -1.58
C SER A 83 -24.35 7.69 -0.70
N CYS A 84 -23.48 7.98 0.26
CA CYS A 84 -23.69 9.08 1.22
C CYS A 84 -22.50 10.04 1.40
N GLY A 85 -21.34 9.73 0.81
CA GLY A 85 -20.13 10.56 0.90
C GLY A 85 -19.34 10.47 2.21
N ALA A 86 -19.81 9.70 3.21
CA ALA A 86 -19.07 9.53 4.47
C ALA A 86 -17.73 8.81 4.26
N ASP A 87 -16.70 9.21 5.01
CA ASP A 87 -15.40 8.52 5.03
C ASP A 87 -15.56 7.08 5.55
N VAL A 88 -15.14 6.12 4.73
CA VAL A 88 -15.12 4.69 5.03
C VAL A 88 -13.73 4.14 4.78
N SER A 89 -13.30 3.14 5.56
CA SER A 89 -12.06 2.44 5.25
C SER A 89 -12.19 1.74 3.89
N VAL A 90 -11.11 1.66 3.13
CA VAL A 90 -11.11 1.00 1.81
C VAL A 90 -11.54 -0.47 1.86
N ASP A 91 -11.30 -1.14 3.00
CA ASP A 91 -11.68 -2.54 3.22
C ASP A 91 -13.00 -2.69 4.02
N ALA A 92 -13.82 -1.64 4.12
CA ALA A 92 -15.07 -1.73 4.86
C ALA A 92 -16.09 -2.60 4.10
N ALA A 93 -16.64 -3.62 4.76
CA ALA A 93 -17.76 -4.42 4.25
C ALA A 93 -19.02 -3.58 3.97
N TYR A 94 -19.32 -2.66 4.89
CA TYR A 94 -20.48 -1.79 4.82
C TYR A 94 -20.18 -0.38 5.32
N CYS A 95 -20.94 0.60 4.84
CA CYS A 95 -20.87 1.96 5.34
C CYS A 95 -21.59 2.07 6.69
N ARG A 96 -20.86 2.44 7.75
CA ARG A 96 -21.44 2.65 9.10
C ARG A 96 -22.38 3.85 9.21
N SER A 97 -22.34 4.77 8.24
CA SER A 97 -23.17 5.97 8.22
C SER A 97 -24.55 5.72 7.60
N CYS A 98 -24.59 5.05 6.43
CA CYS A 98 -25.84 4.84 5.68
C CYS A 98 -26.25 3.38 5.48
N GLY A 99 -25.39 2.41 5.80
CA GLY A 99 -25.67 0.98 5.63
C GLY A 99 -25.41 0.40 4.23
N GLU A 100 -24.83 1.17 3.31
CA GLU A 100 -24.45 0.67 1.96
C GLU A 100 -23.51 -0.54 2.07
N ASP A 101 -23.76 -1.59 1.30
CA ASP A 101 -22.87 -2.75 1.15
C ASP A 101 -21.77 -2.42 0.12
N LEU A 102 -20.56 -2.21 0.62
CA LEU A 102 -19.43 -1.73 -0.17
C LEU A 102 -18.67 -2.89 -0.85
N GLU A 103 -18.57 -4.04 -0.19
CA GLU A 103 -17.95 -5.25 -0.74
C GLU A 103 -18.72 -5.73 -1.98
N ALA A 104 -20.04 -5.90 -1.87
CA ALA A 104 -20.85 -6.32 -3.00
C ALA A 104 -20.83 -5.28 -4.13
N ARG A 105 -20.58 -4.00 -3.84
CA ARG A 105 -20.44 -2.96 -4.85
C ARG A 105 -19.08 -3.03 -5.55
N MET A 106 -18.01 -3.31 -4.82
CA MET A 106 -16.67 -3.53 -5.38
C MET A 106 -16.66 -4.77 -6.28
N ASP A 107 -17.31 -5.86 -5.86
CA ASP A 107 -17.47 -7.07 -6.67
C ASP A 107 -18.26 -6.80 -7.96
N ARG A 108 -19.34 -6.01 -7.88
CA ARG A 108 -20.08 -5.58 -9.08
C ARG A 108 -19.28 -4.65 -9.97
N ALA A 109 -18.42 -3.81 -9.41
CA ALA A 109 -17.52 -2.95 -10.19
C ALA A 109 -16.38 -3.75 -10.85
N ALA A 110 -15.88 -4.78 -10.18
CA ALA A 110 -14.90 -5.72 -10.73
C ALA A 110 -15.51 -6.69 -11.76
N GLY A 111 -16.79 -7.04 -11.59
CA GLY A 111 -17.58 -7.86 -12.51
C GLY A 111 -18.34 -7.08 -13.59
N ALA A 112 -18.16 -5.75 -13.67
CA ALA A 112 -18.77 -4.92 -14.70
C ALA A 112 -17.96 -5.01 -16.00
N GLY A 113 -18.14 -6.12 -16.70
CA GLY A 113 -17.93 -6.23 -18.14
C GLY A 113 -17.19 -7.51 -18.52
N ASP A 114 -17.93 -8.52 -18.95
CA ASP A 114 -17.38 -9.45 -19.93
C ASP A 114 -16.78 -8.62 -21.07
N THR A 115 -15.57 -8.93 -21.51
CA THR A 115 -14.88 -8.16 -22.54
C THR A 115 -14.78 -8.97 -23.81
N MET A 116 -15.07 -8.35 -24.96
CA MET A 116 -14.91 -8.95 -26.27
C MET A 116 -13.86 -8.17 -27.10
N PRO A 117 -13.14 -8.83 -28.01
CA PRO A 117 -12.34 -8.13 -29.00
C PRO A 117 -13.24 -7.45 -30.04
N CYS A 118 -12.89 -6.23 -30.44
CA CYS A 118 -13.57 -5.53 -31.53
C CYS A 118 -13.24 -6.24 -32.87
N PRO A 119 -14.23 -6.64 -33.67
CA PRO A 119 -14.00 -7.39 -34.91
C PRO A 119 -13.26 -6.59 -36.00
N GLU A 120 -13.22 -5.26 -35.90
CA GLU A 120 -12.61 -4.39 -36.91
C GLU A 120 -11.16 -4.00 -36.59
N CYS A 121 -10.82 -3.82 -35.31
CA CYS A 121 -9.51 -3.29 -34.90
C CYS A 121 -8.86 -4.06 -33.74
N ASP A 122 -9.50 -5.15 -33.30
CA ASP A 122 -9.06 -6.04 -32.22
C ASP A 122 -8.88 -5.39 -30.84
N ALA A 123 -9.27 -4.12 -30.68
CA ALA A 123 -9.28 -3.46 -29.40
C ALA A 123 -10.26 -4.14 -28.44
N VAL A 124 -9.85 -4.34 -27.18
CA VAL A 124 -10.68 -4.92 -26.13
C VAL A 124 -11.80 -3.94 -25.75
N VAL A 125 -13.06 -4.38 -25.84
CA VAL A 125 -14.25 -3.59 -25.55
C VAL A 125 -15.15 -4.31 -24.55
N ALA A 126 -15.88 -3.55 -23.73
CA ALA A 126 -16.86 -4.13 -22.80
C ALA A 126 -18.09 -4.65 -23.56
N GLU A 127 -18.56 -5.84 -23.22
CA GLU A 127 -19.79 -6.44 -23.77
C GLU A 127 -20.99 -5.51 -23.51
N GLY A 128 -21.85 -5.34 -24.52
CA GLY A 128 -22.95 -4.37 -24.49
C GLY A 128 -22.57 -2.93 -24.88
N SER A 129 -21.30 -2.65 -25.21
CA SER A 129 -20.91 -1.37 -25.80
C SER A 129 -21.58 -1.16 -27.17
N ARG A 130 -22.16 0.01 -27.42
CA ARG A 130 -22.77 0.32 -28.72
C ARG A 130 -21.75 0.55 -29.84
N TYR A 131 -20.58 1.08 -29.48
CA TYR A 131 -19.51 1.47 -30.39
C TYR A 131 -18.14 1.13 -29.79
N CYS A 132 -17.18 0.79 -30.64
CA CYS A 132 -15.78 0.65 -30.24
C CYS A 132 -15.17 2.02 -29.94
N ARG A 133 -14.55 2.21 -28.77
CA ARG A 133 -13.88 3.47 -28.40
C ARG A 133 -12.55 3.71 -29.12
N SER A 134 -11.98 2.66 -29.73
CA SER A 134 -10.71 2.76 -30.45
C SER A 134 -10.90 3.11 -31.93
N CYS A 135 -11.90 2.53 -32.61
CA CYS A 135 -12.10 2.73 -34.05
C CYS A 135 -13.48 3.31 -34.43
N GLY A 136 -14.43 3.39 -33.51
CA GLY A 136 -15.78 3.94 -33.79
C GLY A 136 -16.79 2.96 -34.40
N THR A 137 -16.39 1.72 -34.74
CA THR A 137 -17.30 0.71 -35.31
C THR A 137 -18.46 0.37 -34.38
N LYS A 138 -19.68 0.26 -34.93
CA LYS A 138 -20.87 -0.22 -34.20
C LYS A 138 -20.75 -1.72 -33.91
N LEU A 139 -20.93 -2.11 -32.65
CA LEU A 139 -20.78 -3.50 -32.23
C LEU A 139 -22.08 -4.31 -32.34
N ALA A 140 -23.22 -3.64 -32.49
CA ALA A 140 -24.54 -4.27 -32.63
C ALA A 140 -24.74 -5.04 -33.96
N ASP A 141 -24.02 -4.66 -35.02
CA ASP A 141 -24.17 -5.25 -36.36
C ASP A 141 -23.26 -6.48 -36.58
N ALA A 142 -22.27 -6.72 -35.70
CA ALA A 142 -21.26 -7.78 -35.87
C ALA A 142 -21.62 -9.12 -35.19
N MET A 143 -22.57 -9.13 -34.25
CA MET A 143 -23.04 -10.34 -33.57
C MET A 143 -24.18 -11.07 -34.32
N GLY A 144 -24.70 -10.48 -35.41
CA GLY A 144 -25.88 -10.97 -36.14
C GLY A 144 -25.60 -11.83 -37.38
N THR A 145 -24.34 -12.09 -37.73
CA THR A 145 -23.97 -12.81 -38.98
C THR A 145 -23.20 -14.11 -38.77
N ALA A 146 -23.09 -14.60 -37.54
CA ALA A 146 -22.62 -15.96 -37.27
C ALA A 146 -23.83 -16.90 -37.19
N SER A 147 -24.30 -17.37 -38.35
CA SER A 147 -25.19 -18.53 -38.51
C SER A 147 -24.69 -19.39 -39.65
#